data_AF-A0A930A5I6-F1
#
_entry.id   AF-A0A930A5I6-F1
#
_cell.length_a   1.000
_cell.length_b   1.000
_cell.length_c   1.000
_cell.angle_alpha   90.00
_cell.angle_beta   90.00
_cell.angle_gamma   90.00
#
_symmetry.space_group_name_H-M   'P 1'
#
loop_
_entity.id
_entity.type
_entity.pdbx_description
1 polymer ?
#
loop_
_entity_poly.entity_id
_entity_poly.type
_entity_poly.pdbx_seq_one_letter_code
_entity_poly.pdbx_strand_id
1 'polypeptide(L)'
;FTDLVGGSPFKVSVELAMKLQEQYKIVVLSGSNLGMIVEANLTRSFANDIDSLATQTIETGKTQVMRFELVQHKEVETEDGI
;
A
#
# COMPACT_ATOMS: atom_id res chain seq x y z
N PHE A 1 1.41 3.78 -10.30
CA PHE A 1 2.32 3.40 -9.20
C PHE A 1 3.69 3.98 -9.47
N THR A 2 4.30 4.58 -8.45
CA THR A 2 5.63 5.18 -8.50
C THR A 2 6.40 4.81 -7.23
N ASP A 3 7.71 4.88 -7.30
CA ASP A 3 8.62 4.55 -6.22
C ASP A 3 8.65 5.65 -5.15
N LEU A 4 9.00 6.89 -5.53
CA LEU A 4 9.30 7.97 -4.59
C LEU A 4 8.57 9.27 -4.93
N VAL A 5 8.02 9.91 -3.89
CA VAL A 5 7.38 11.23 -4.01
C VAL A 5 8.42 12.25 -4.44
N GLY A 6 8.08 13.07 -5.44
CA GLY A 6 8.97 14.11 -5.96
C GLY A 6 10.06 13.60 -6.92
N GLY A 7 10.19 12.28 -7.11
CA GLY A 7 10.98 11.70 -8.19
C GLY A 7 10.41 12.04 -9.57
N SER A 8 11.23 11.96 -10.61
CA SER A 8 10.81 12.25 -11.99
C SER A 8 9.59 11.42 -12.43
N PRO A 9 9.51 10.10 -12.15
CA PRO A 9 8.33 9.30 -12.48
C PRO A 9 7.04 9.81 -11.80
N PHE A 10 7.12 10.22 -10.54
CA PHE A 10 6.00 10.80 -9.81
C PHE A 10 5.55 12.13 -10.42
N LYS A 11 6.48 13.07 -10.63
CA LYS A 11 6.18 14.38 -11.20
C LYS A 11 5.53 14.29 -12.58
N VAL A 12 6.12 13.51 -13.49
CA VAL A 12 5.60 13.32 -14.85
C VAL A 12 4.21 12.66 -14.82
N SER A 13 3.99 11.68 -13.94
CA SER A 13 2.68 11.04 -13.79
C SER A 13 1.61 12.01 -13.28
N VAL A 14 1.95 12.86 -12.30
CA VAL A 14 1.04 13.88 -11.76
C VAL A 14 0.72 14.95 -12.81
N GLU A 15 1.73 15.46 -13.52
CA GLU A 15 1.52 16.41 -14.62
C GLU A 15 0.60 15.84 -15.71
N LEU A 16 0.79 14.56 -16.06
CA LEU A 16 -0.07 13.88 -17.02
C LEU A 16 -1.50 13.73 -16.49
N ALA A 17 -1.67 13.34 -15.22
CA ALA A 17 -2.98 13.24 -14.57
C ALA A 17 -3.73 14.59 -14.61
N MET A 18 -3.03 15.69 -14.34
CA MET A 18 -3.61 17.03 -14.41
C MET A 18 -3.98 17.44 -15.84
N LYS A 19 -3.11 17.18 -16.82
CA LYS A 19 -3.36 17.52 -18.24
C LYS A 19 -4.56 16.76 -18.81
N LEU A 20 -4.81 15.55 -18.32
CA LEU A 20 -5.84 14.65 -18.83
C LEU A 20 -7.11 14.58 -17.97
N GLN A 21 -7.21 15.40 -16.91
CA GLN A 21 -8.27 15.30 -15.89
C GLN A 21 -9.71 15.44 -16.44
N GLU A 22 -9.89 16.14 -17.58
CA GLU A 22 -11.19 16.27 -18.23
C GLU A 22 -11.62 15.00 -19.00
N GLN A 23 -10.67 14.14 -19.36
CA GLN A 23 -10.89 12.92 -20.14
C GLN A 23 -10.80 11.65 -19.30
N TYR A 24 -9.91 11.64 -18.31
CA TYR A 24 -9.60 10.45 -17.51
C TYR A 24 -9.44 10.81 -16.04
N LYS A 25 -9.99 9.96 -15.16
CA LYS A 25 -9.70 9.98 -13.73
C LYS A 25 -8.43 9.17 -13.46
N ILE A 26 -7.31 9.84 -13.26
CA ILE A 26 -5.99 9.23 -13.05
C ILE A 26 -5.52 9.46 -11.62
N VAL A 27 -5.29 8.37 -10.88
CA VAL A 27 -4.73 8.42 -9.52
C VAL A 27 -3.27 7.97 -9.53
N VAL A 28 -2.39 8.78 -8.93
CA VAL A 28 -0.95 8.50 -8.83
C VAL A 28 -0.59 8.13 -7.41
N LEU A 29 -0.24 6.85 -7.19
CA LEU A 29 0.27 6.35 -5.91
C LEU A 29 1.81 6.31 -5.91
N SER A 30 2.41 6.66 -4.78
CA SER A 30 3.87 6.64 -4.55
C SER A 30 4.23 5.83 -3.30
N GLY A 31 5.51 5.50 -3.12
CA GLY A 31 5.94 4.59 -2.05
C GLY A 31 5.56 3.14 -2.34
N SER A 32 5.43 2.77 -3.62
CA SER A 32 4.87 1.48 -4.02
C SER A 32 5.66 0.31 -3.41
N ASN A 33 4.94 -0.62 -2.79
CA ASN A 33 5.47 -1.89 -2.31
C ASN A 33 4.66 -3.06 -2.85
N LEU A 34 5.11 -4.30 -2.60
CA LEU A 34 4.46 -5.50 -3.13
C LEU A 34 2.98 -5.60 -2.68
N GLY A 35 2.68 -5.26 -1.43
CA GLY A 35 1.32 -5.26 -0.89
C GLY A 35 0.36 -4.40 -1.68
N MET A 36 0.78 -3.18 -2.02
CA MET A 36 -0.03 -2.28 -2.84
C MET A 36 -0.33 -2.88 -4.23
N ILE A 37 0.66 -3.48 -4.87
CA ILE A 37 0.50 -4.05 -6.22
C ILE A 37 -0.41 -5.28 -6.20
N VAL A 38 -0.24 -6.15 -5.20
CA VAL A 38 -1.09 -7.35 -5.02
C VAL A 38 -2.53 -6.95 -4.72
N GLU A 39 -2.73 -6.05 -3.75
CA GLU A 39 -4.06 -5.53 -3.37
C GLU A 39 -4.79 -4.99 -4.60
N ALA A 40 -4.18 -4.03 -5.31
CA ALA A 40 -4.79 -3.41 -6.48
C ALA A 40 -5.04 -4.41 -7.60
N ASN A 41 -4.20 -5.44 -7.77
CA ASN A 41 -4.42 -6.46 -8.80
C ASN A 41 -5.64 -7.33 -8.49
N LEU A 42 -5.83 -7.70 -7.23
CA LEU A 42 -6.92 -8.56 -6.77
C LEU A 42 -8.26 -7.82 -6.69
N THR A 43 -8.26 -6.55 -6.29
CA THR A 43 -9.50 -5.81 -5.99
C THR A 43 -9.98 -4.88 -7.10
N ARG A 44 -9.13 -4.54 -8.10
CA ARG A 44 -9.52 -3.59 -9.17
C ARG A 44 -10.78 -3.98 -9.93
N SER A 45 -11.06 -5.27 -10.12
CA SER A 45 -12.23 -5.75 -10.88
C SER A 45 -13.55 -5.58 -10.12
N PHE A 46 -13.48 -5.38 -8.80
CA PHE A 46 -14.63 -5.23 -7.91
C PHE A 46 -14.80 -3.79 -7.40
N ALA A 47 -13.83 -2.92 -7.67
CA ALA A 47 -13.88 -1.53 -7.25
C ALA A 47 -14.86 -0.73 -8.11
N ASN A 48 -15.82 -0.08 -7.46
CA ASN A 48 -16.78 0.82 -8.12
C ASN A 48 -16.20 2.21 -8.40
N ASP A 49 -15.16 2.59 -7.66
CA ASP A 49 -14.52 3.90 -7.73
C ASP A 49 -13.01 3.78 -7.48
N ILE A 50 -12.23 4.52 -8.26
CA ILE A 50 -10.77 4.49 -8.23
C ILE A 50 -10.18 5.16 -6.97
N ASP A 51 -10.87 6.14 -6.36
CA ASP A 51 -10.38 6.78 -5.13
C ASP A 51 -10.53 5.84 -3.94
N SER A 52 -11.62 5.08 -3.91
CA SER A 52 -11.86 4.01 -2.94
C SER A 52 -10.81 2.90 -3.08
N LEU A 53 -10.54 2.45 -4.31
CA LEU A 53 -9.46 1.48 -4.60
C LEU A 53 -8.09 2.00 -4.15
N ALA A 54 -7.79 3.27 -4.43
CA ALA A 54 -6.55 3.92 -4.04
C ALA A 54 -6.38 3.98 -2.52
N THR A 55 -7.44 4.35 -1.80
CA THR A 55 -7.46 4.42 -0.33
C THR A 55 -7.17 3.05 0.29
N GLN A 56 -7.86 2.01 -0.18
CA GLN A 56 -7.64 0.64 0.27
C GLN A 56 -6.21 0.16 -0.05
N THR A 57 -5.74 0.43 -1.26
CA THR A 57 -4.37 0.08 -1.69
C THR A 57 -3.31 0.74 -0.79
N ILE A 58 -3.48 2.02 -0.43
CA ILE A 58 -2.59 2.74 0.47
C ILE A 58 -2.58 2.10 1.86
N GLU A 59 -3.75 1.71 2.38
CA GLU A 59 -3.86 1.10 3.71
C GLU A 59 -3.16 -0.27 3.77
N THR A 60 -3.37 -1.12 2.76
CA THR A 60 -2.61 -2.37 2.64
C THR A 60 -1.11 -2.10 2.53
N GLY A 61 -0.70 -1.09 1.75
CA GLY A 61 0.70 -0.70 1.62
C GLY A 61 1.34 -0.32 2.95
N LYS A 62 0.67 0.46 3.78
CA LYS A 62 1.17 0.89 5.10
C LYS A 62 1.26 -0.28 6.08
N THR A 63 0.22 -1.11 6.16
CA THR A 63 0.11 -2.21 7.12
C THR A 63 1.11 -3.35 6.86
N GLN A 64 1.58 -3.51 5.62
CA GLN A 64 2.59 -4.52 5.28
C GLN A 64 4.03 -4.10 5.62
N VAL A 65 4.26 -2.87 6.07
CA VAL A 65 5.58 -2.46 6.56
C VAL A 65 5.75 -2.94 8.00
N MET A 66 6.62 -3.93 8.18
CA MET A 66 6.84 -4.57 9.48
C MET A 66 8.32 -4.69 9.81
N ARG A 67 8.67 -4.50 11.08
CA ARG A 67 10.00 -4.80 11.62
C ARG A 67 9.93 -6.15 12.31
N PHE A 68 10.78 -7.08 11.91
CA PHE A 68 10.94 -8.34 12.63
C PHE A 68 11.54 -8.10 14.02
N GLU A 69 10.96 -8.73 15.03
CA GLU A 69 11.48 -8.73 16.40
C GLU A 69 11.70 -10.17 16.87
N LEU A 70 12.95 -10.50 17.19
CA LEU A 70 13.29 -11.78 17.78
C LEU A 70 12.85 -11.77 19.25
N VAL A 71 11.76 -12.46 19.56
CA VAL A 71 11.32 -12.67 20.94
C VAL A 71 12.01 -13.92 21.48
N GLN A 72 12.88 -13.76 22.47
CA GLN A 72 13.44 -14.89 23.21
C GLN A 72 12.30 -15.59 23.97
N HIS A 73 12.11 -16.88 23.70
CA HIS A 73 11.19 -17.70 24.46
C HIS A 73 11.66 -17.74 25.92
N LYS A 74 10.85 -17.22 26.85
CA LYS A 74 11.01 -17.46 28.28
C LYS A 74 10.17 -18.68 28.61
N GLU A 75 10.82 -19.78 28.97
CA GLU A 75 10.13 -20.89 29.61
C GLU A 75 9.48 -20.34 30.88
N VAL A 76 8.14 -20.34 30.90
CA VAL A 76 7.39 -20.10 32.13
C VAL A 76 7.32 -21.45 32.79
N GLU A 77 8.11 -21.65 33.86
CA GLU A 77 7.88 -22.76 34.78
C GLU A 77 6.46 -22.57 35.34
N THR A 78 5.51 -23.33 34.82
CA THR A 78 4.22 -23.52 35.48
C THR A 78 4.51 -24.39 36.69
N GLU A 79 4.53 -23.79 37.88
CA GLU A 79 4.37 -24.56 39.11
C GLU A 79 3.00 -25.24 39.01
N ASP A 80 3.00 -26.52 38.62
CA ASP A 80 1.85 -27.41 38.84
C ASP A 80 1.64 -27.49 40.36
N GLY A 81 0.79 -26.59 40.85
CA GLY A 81 0.26 -26.62 42.20
C GLY A 81 -0.66 -27.81 42.36
N ILE A 82 -0.12 -28.86 43.01
CA ILE A 82 -0.74 -29.97 43.79
C ILE A 82 -2.20 -30.34 43.47
#